data_AF-A0A3D2C048-F1
#
_entry.id   AF-A0A3D2C048-F1
#
_cell.length_a   1.000
_cell.length_b   1.000
_cell.length_c   1.000
_cell.angle_alpha   90.00
_cell.angle_beta   90.00
_cell.angle_gamma   90.00
#
_symmetry.space_group_name_H-M   'P 1'
#
loop_
_entity.id
_entity.type
_entity.pdbx_description
1 polymer ?
#
loop_
_entity_poly.entity_id
_entity_poly.type
_entity_poly.pdbx_seq_one_letter_code
_entity_poly.pdbx_strand_id
1 'polypeptide(L)'
;MVCVVNWGEIYYIASREGGEDRAELYKATIAKYPITIVDANKELVLQAARYKASYKISYADAYAVALARLQKAELVTGDKAFKQFASEIKIHWLS
;
A
#
# COMPACT_ATOMS: atom_id res chain seq x y z
N MET A 1 -9.12 -1.95 0.48
CA MET A 1 -8.51 -2.27 -0.84
C MET A 1 -7.01 -2.06 -0.75
N VAL A 2 -6.23 -2.74 -1.58
CA VAL A 2 -4.76 -2.69 -1.58
C VAL A 2 -4.28 -2.71 -3.02
N CYS A 3 -3.27 -1.91 -3.38
CA CYS A 3 -2.66 -2.00 -4.71
C CYS A 3 -1.88 -3.32 -4.85
N VAL A 4 -1.90 -3.93 -6.03
CA VAL A 4 -1.13 -5.17 -6.31
C VAL A 4 0.37 -5.04 -5.97
N VAL A 5 0.94 -3.84 -6.08
CA VAL A 5 2.34 -3.56 -5.68
C VAL A 5 2.52 -3.71 -4.17
N ASN A 6 1.61 -3.14 -3.37
CA ASN A 6 1.65 -3.30 -1.91
C ASN A 6 1.33 -4.74 -1.48
N TRP A 7 0.45 -5.43 -2.20
CA TRP A 7 0.20 -6.86 -1.97
C TRP A 7 1.47 -7.71 -2.21
N GLY A 8 2.22 -7.40 -3.26
CA GLY A 8 3.54 -7.99 -3.52
C GLY A 8 4.59 -7.66 -2.46
N GLU A 9 4.58 -6.42 -1.93
CA GLU A 9 5.46 -6.02 -0.83
C GLU A 9 5.19 -6.83 0.46
N ILE A 10 3.91 -7.08 0.78
CA ILE A 10 3.54 -7.97 1.91
C ILE A 10 4.12 -9.37 1.72
N TYR A 11 4.01 -9.94 0.51
CA TYR A 11 4.59 -11.25 0.20
C TYR A 11 6.11 -11.23 0.36
N TYR A 12 6.79 -10.22 -0.17
CA TYR A 12 8.23 -10.06 -0.06
C TYR A 12 8.71 -9.99 1.40
N ILE A 13 8.06 -9.17 2.23
CA ILE A 13 8.41 -9.04 3.64
C ILE A 13 8.22 -10.38 4.37
N ALA A 14 7.08 -11.04 4.17
CA ALA A 14 6.79 -12.33 4.78
C ALA A 14 7.83 -13.40 4.37
N SER A 15 8.21 -13.42 3.09
CA SER A 15 9.24 -14.31 2.56
C SER A 15 10.62 -14.03 3.15
N ARG A 16 11.00 -12.75 3.23
CA ARG A 16 12.29 -12.33 3.81
C ARG A 16 12.41 -12.68 5.29
N GLU A 17 11.32 -12.58 6.05
CA GLU A 17 11.33 -12.76 7.51
C GLU A 17 11.09 -14.20 7.96
N GLY A 18 10.47 -15.06 7.14
CA GLY A 18 10.14 -16.42 7.54
C GLY A 18 10.05 -17.44 6.42
N GLY A 19 10.64 -17.15 5.26
CA GLY A 19 10.69 -18.06 4.12
C GLY A 19 9.39 -18.11 3.32
N GLU A 20 9.43 -18.90 2.24
CA GLU A 20 8.34 -19.03 1.26
C GLU A 20 7.04 -19.55 1.89
N ASP A 21 7.13 -20.52 2.82
CA ASP A 21 5.95 -21.05 3.53
C ASP A 21 5.18 -19.96 4.29
N ARG A 22 5.89 -19.01 4.92
CA ARG A 22 5.25 -17.86 5.58
C ARG A 22 4.59 -16.95 4.55
N ALA A 23 5.24 -16.69 3.43
CA ALA A 23 4.70 -15.84 2.37
C ALA A 23 3.41 -16.41 1.76
N GLU A 24 3.39 -17.71 1.47
CA GLU A 24 2.20 -18.42 0.97
C GLU A 24 1.07 -18.46 2.00
N LEU A 25 1.38 -18.65 3.29
CA LEU A 25 0.39 -18.52 4.36
C LEU A 25 -0.26 -17.14 4.39
N TYR A 26 0.52 -16.06 4.27
CA TYR A 26 -0.01 -14.69 4.27
C TYR A 26 -0.86 -14.42 3.02
N LYS A 27 -0.41 -14.84 1.85
CA LYS A 27 -1.17 -14.77 0.59
C LYS A 27 -2.53 -15.48 0.72
N ALA A 28 -2.54 -16.71 1.23
CA ALA A 28 -3.77 -17.47 1.47
C ALA A 28 -4.66 -16.82 2.55
N THR A 29 -4.06 -16.20 3.55
CA THR A 29 -4.78 -15.50 4.63
C THR A 29 -5.47 -14.24 4.13
N ILE A 30 -4.77 -13.40 3.36
CA ILE A 30 -5.33 -12.17 2.77
C ILE A 30 -6.52 -12.49 1.86
N ALA A 31 -6.44 -13.58 1.08
CA ALA A 31 -7.51 -14.02 0.21
C ALA A 31 -8.82 -14.41 0.93
N LYS A 32 -8.78 -14.66 2.25
CA LYS A 32 -9.97 -14.96 3.07
C LYS A 32 -10.71 -13.72 3.56
N TYR A 33 -10.07 -12.54 3.52
CA TYR A 33 -10.69 -11.29 3.93
C TYR A 33 -11.34 -10.59 2.73
N PRO A 34 -12.35 -9.73 2.95
CA PRO A 34 -12.99 -8.95 1.90
C PRO A 34 -12.10 -7.76 1.45
N ILE A 35 -10.83 -8.04 1.11
CA ILE A 35 -9.86 -7.04 0.66
C ILE A 35 -9.78 -7.11 -0.86
N THR A 36 -10.25 -6.05 -1.53
CA THR A 36 -10.05 -5.90 -2.97
C THR A 36 -8.58 -5.59 -3.28
N ILE A 37 -7.94 -6.43 -4.10
CA ILE A 37 -6.65 -6.13 -4.71
C ILE A 37 -6.90 -5.35 -6.00
N VAL A 38 -6.24 -4.20 -6.14
CA VAL A 38 -6.40 -3.27 -7.25
C VAL A 38 -5.16 -3.30 -8.13
N ASP A 39 -5.34 -3.62 -9.41
CA ASP A 39 -4.25 -3.63 -10.38
C ASP A 39 -3.66 -2.24 -10.60
N ALA A 40 -2.34 -2.20 -10.82
CA ALA A 40 -1.60 -0.97 -11.09
C ALA A 40 -1.76 -0.52 -12.53
N ASN A 41 -2.89 0.13 -12.84
CA ASN A 41 -3.10 0.76 -14.14
C ASN A 41 -2.19 2.00 -14.33
N LYS A 42 -2.09 2.51 -15.57
CA LYS A 42 -1.21 3.64 -15.91
C LYS A 42 -1.48 4.89 -15.08
N GLU A 43 -2.74 5.19 -14.76
CA GLU A 43 -3.11 6.36 -13.97
C GLU A 43 -2.57 6.25 -12.54
N LEU A 44 -2.79 5.11 -11.88
CA LEU A 44 -2.29 4.84 -10.55
C LEU A 44 -0.75 4.87 -10.50
N VAL A 45 -0.09 4.25 -11.47
CA VAL A 45 1.38 4.24 -11.58
C VAL A 45 1.93 5.66 -11.72
N LEU A 46 1.34 6.51 -12.57
CA LEU A 46 1.78 7.89 -12.75
C LEU A 46 1.53 8.75 -11.50
N GLN A 47 0.42 8.54 -10.80
CA GLN A 47 0.17 9.24 -9.53
C GLN A 47 1.17 8.81 -8.45
N ALA A 48 1.46 7.52 -8.31
CA ALA A 48 2.47 7.02 -7.39
C ALA A 48 3.87 7.60 -7.71
N ALA A 49 4.24 7.67 -8.99
CA ALA A 49 5.49 8.29 -9.42
C ALA A 49 5.58 9.77 -9.03
N ARG A 50 4.49 10.54 -9.17
CA ARG A 50 4.43 11.93 -8.71
C ARG A 50 4.64 12.05 -7.21
N TYR A 51 3.96 11.22 -6.42
CA TYR A 51 4.17 11.19 -4.97
C TYR A 51 5.61 10.86 -4.60
N LYS A 52 6.20 9.84 -5.22
CA LYS A 52 7.59 9.47 -4.96
C LYS A 52 8.60 10.56 -5.36
N ALA A 53 8.31 11.32 -6.41
CA ALA A 53 9.16 12.43 -6.86
C ALA A 53 9.09 13.64 -5.92
N SER A 54 7.91 13.92 -5.36
CA SER A 54 7.68 15.07 -4.47
C SER A 54 8.00 14.79 -3.00
N TYR A 55 8.01 13.53 -2.57
CA TYR A 55 8.09 13.16 -1.16
C TYR A 55 9.12 12.06 -0.87
N LYS A 56 9.69 12.11 0.33
CA LYS A 56 10.66 11.10 0.80
C LYS A 56 9.93 9.87 1.36
N ILE A 57 9.43 9.01 0.48
CA ILE A 57 8.76 7.75 0.80
C ILE A 57 9.28 6.60 -0.06
N SER A 58 8.96 5.34 0.29
CA SER A 58 9.23 4.22 -0.62
C SER A 58 8.33 4.29 -1.85
N TYR A 59 8.66 3.55 -2.91
CA TYR A 59 7.80 3.53 -4.09
C TYR A 59 6.49 2.79 -3.81
N ALA A 60 6.50 1.75 -2.99
CA ALA A 60 5.30 1.01 -2.60
C ALA A 60 4.37 1.89 -1.73
N ASP A 61 4.91 2.66 -0.78
CA ASP A 61 4.11 3.64 -0.02
C ASP A 61 3.45 4.67 -0.93
N ALA A 62 4.11 5.05 -2.02
CA ALA A 62 3.56 5.98 -2.98
C ALA A 62 2.33 5.41 -3.69
N TYR A 63 2.26 4.08 -3.92
CA TYR A 63 1.04 3.42 -4.41
C TYR A 63 -0.09 3.45 -3.39
N ALA A 64 0.21 3.29 -2.10
CA ALA A 64 -0.80 3.37 -1.06
C ALA A 64 -1.43 4.77 -0.99
N VAL A 65 -0.61 5.83 -1.01
CA VAL A 65 -1.09 7.22 -1.06
C VAL A 65 -1.87 7.51 -2.35
N ALA A 66 -1.32 7.13 -3.50
CA ALA A 66 -1.94 7.36 -4.79
C ALA A 66 -3.30 6.66 -4.92
N LEU A 67 -3.40 5.42 -4.46
CA LEU A 67 -4.65 4.65 -4.47
C LEU A 67 -5.69 5.31 -3.56
N ALA A 68 -5.30 5.69 -2.33
CA ALA A 68 -6.18 6.39 -1.40
C ALA A 68 -6.73 7.69 -2.02
N ARG A 69 -5.87 8.47 -2.67
CA ARG A 69 -6.28 9.72 -3.34
C ARG A 69 -7.25 9.47 -4.50
N LEU A 70 -6.91 8.57 -5.43
CA LEU A 70 -7.73 8.31 -6.62
C LEU A 70 -9.11 7.76 -6.25
N GLN A 71 -9.17 6.93 -5.21
CA GLN A 71 -10.41 6.31 -4.75
C GLN A 71 -11.16 7.17 -3.73
N LYS A 72 -10.63 8.35 -3.35
CA LYS A 72 -11.14 9.20 -2.26
C LYS A 72 -11.37 8.40 -0.96
N ALA A 73 -10.51 7.42 -0.73
CA ALA A 73 -10.56 6.52 0.41
C ALA A 73 -9.69 7.04 1.56
N GLU A 74 -9.89 6.49 2.74
CA GLU A 74 -9.04 6.73 3.89
C GLU A 74 -7.87 5.74 3.90
N LEU A 75 -6.65 6.25 4.05
CA LEU A 75 -5.46 5.42 4.18
C LEU A 75 -5.34 4.94 5.63
N VAL A 76 -5.35 3.63 5.84
CA VAL A 76 -5.18 3.01 7.16
C VAL A 76 -3.69 2.65 7.35
N THR A 77 -3.01 3.23 8.34
CA THR A 77 -1.59 2.94 8.61
C THR A 77 -1.19 3.29 10.04
N GLY A 78 -0.19 2.60 10.58
CA GLY A 78 0.52 2.99 11.81
C GLY A 78 1.81 3.77 11.55
N ASP A 79 2.24 3.90 10.29
CA ASP A 79 3.53 4.52 9.95
C ASP A 79 3.44 6.04 9.91
N LYS A 80 4.11 6.69 10.87
CA LYS A 80 4.15 8.17 11.00
C LYS A 80 4.78 8.87 9.80
N ALA A 81 5.48 8.17 8.91
CA ALA A 81 5.98 8.72 7.65
C ALA A 81 4.84 9.31 6.79
N PHE A 82 3.61 8.81 6.94
CA PHE A 82 2.46 9.30 6.16
C PHE A 82 1.86 10.62 6.65
N LYS A 83 2.33 11.18 7.77
CA LYS A 83 1.85 12.47 8.29
C LYS A 83 1.98 13.61 7.28
N GLN A 84 2.98 13.55 6.40
CA GLN A 84 3.20 14.54 5.35
C GLN A 84 2.05 14.62 4.32
N PHE A 85 1.18 13.61 4.25
CA PHE A 85 0.06 13.54 3.30
C PHE A 85 -1.30 13.91 3.92
N ALA A 86 -1.35 14.27 5.21
CA ALA A 86 -2.62 14.52 5.93
C ALA A 86 -3.44 15.69 5.35
N SER A 87 -2.81 16.59 4.57
CA SER A 87 -3.50 17.66 3.83
C SER A 87 -4.05 17.22 2.47
N GLU A 88 -3.60 16.07 1.94
CA GLU A 88 -3.94 15.58 0.61
C GLU A 88 -4.91 14.40 0.60
N ILE A 89 -4.88 13.58 1.66
CA ILE A 89 -5.70 12.39 1.84
C ILE A 89 -6.16 12.28 3.28
N LYS A 90 -7.27 11.56 3.50
CA LYS A 90 -7.70 11.17 4.85
C LYS A 90 -6.85 10.00 5.33
N ILE A 91 -6.45 10.03 6.59
CA ILE A 91 -5.61 8.99 7.20
C ILE A 91 -6.25 8.51 8.50
N HIS A 92 -6.48 7.20 8.57
CA HIS A 92 -6.85 6.49 9.79
C HIS A 92 -5.58 5.92 10.43
N TRP A 93 -5.25 6.40 11.63
CA TRP A 93 -4.07 5.96 12.35
C TRP A 93 -4.35 4.69 13.14
N LEU A 94 -3.59 3.63 12.87
CA LEU A 94 -3.51 2.47 13.76
C LEU A 94 -2.60 2.88 14.94
N SER A 95 -3.10 2.65 16.16
CA SER A 95 -2.53 3.04 17.46
C SER A 95 -1.01 2.92 17.58
#